data_AF-A0A3M1J762-F1
#
_entry.id   AF-A0A3M1J762-F1
#
_cell.length_a   1.000
_cell.length_b   1.000
_cell.length_c   1.000
_cell.angle_alpha   90.00
_cell.angle_beta   90.00
_cell.angle_gamma   90.00
#
_symmetry.space_group_name_H-M   'P 1'
#
loop_
_entity.id
_entity.type
_entity.pdbx_description
1 polymer ?
#
loop_
_entity_poly.entity_id
_entity_poly.type
_entity_poly.pdbx_seq_one_letter_code
_entity_poly.pdbx_strand_id
1 'polypeptide(L)'
;MIGLPTETDTDLEALCDLCLQVWKEAKPSRSSVNVSISTFVPKPMTPFQWAPQIPLEEVRRRLEFIKERLKKPGLRVKWHDPQQSVLEAVLARGDRRLGAVITRAWRLGARFDGWTEQFRAELWQQAFEEAALDPAFYAQRPRDEAELLPWDHLSAGVERDFLRKEWHKAVAGEATGDCRWESCTRCGVCDHKTVQPVLYREEPGGVLEAPPAAVRRSGRSQPTLLRLVYEKTGRARYYGQLEISRCFERAIRRAGLPAAYSAGYHPHVKLSFVQALPLGMESEVEEVYLTLVEPRPAAAVFDALNRQLPPGLRLRHAMCVPRRQPVPPRRLVRYQVSHLTALAVQSIVQN
;
A
#
# COMPACT_ATOMS: atom_id res chain seq x y z
N MET A 1 -3.32 17.24 -1.90
CA MET A 1 -2.47 17.36 -0.70
C MET A 1 -2.49 18.81 -0.27
N ILE A 2 -2.36 19.11 1.02
CA ILE A 2 -2.27 20.47 1.55
C ILE A 2 -1.04 20.61 2.45
N GLY A 3 -0.56 21.84 2.62
CA GLY A 3 0.58 22.18 3.48
C GLY A 3 1.95 21.99 2.83
N LEU A 4 2.02 22.05 1.49
CA LEU A 4 3.30 22.08 0.79
C LEU A 4 4.06 23.40 1.10
N PRO A 5 5.40 23.40 1.11
CA PRO A 5 6.19 24.56 1.54
C PRO A 5 5.91 25.87 0.82
N THR A 6 5.52 25.82 -0.46
CA THR A 6 5.22 26.99 -1.28
C THR A 6 3.71 27.22 -1.49
N GLU A 7 2.85 26.41 -0.86
CA GLU A 7 1.40 26.48 -1.05
C GLU A 7 0.79 27.70 -0.37
N THR A 8 0.08 28.49 -1.18
CA THR A 8 -0.65 29.70 -0.81
C THR A 8 -2.16 29.47 -0.80
N ASP A 9 -2.92 30.45 -0.28
CA ASP A 9 -4.39 30.38 -0.32
C ASP A 9 -4.95 30.40 -1.75
N THR A 10 -4.23 30.99 -2.72
CA THR A 10 -4.59 30.92 -4.15
C THR A 10 -4.50 29.49 -4.68
N ASP A 11 -3.54 28.69 -4.22
CA ASP A 11 -3.42 27.28 -4.62
C ASP A 11 -4.58 26.45 -4.04
N LEU A 12 -5.04 26.78 -2.82
CA LEU A 12 -6.22 26.14 -2.21
C LEU A 12 -7.50 26.47 -2.97
N GLU A 13 -7.65 27.72 -3.41
CA GLU A 13 -8.76 28.14 -4.29
C GLU A 13 -8.73 27.38 -5.61
N ALA A 14 -7.57 27.33 -6.28
CA ALA A 14 -7.39 26.61 -7.53
C ALA A 14 -7.69 25.11 -7.40
N LEU A 15 -7.28 24.48 -6.29
CA LEU A 15 -7.61 23.10 -5.95
C LEU A 15 -9.13 22.90 -5.87
N CYS A 16 -9.83 23.80 -5.17
CA CYS A 16 -11.28 23.73 -5.03
C CYS A 16 -11.98 23.92 -6.38
N ASP A 17 -11.53 24.88 -7.18
CA ASP A 17 -12.11 25.18 -8.49
C ASP A 17 -11.94 23.99 -9.45
N LEU A 18 -10.79 23.32 -9.45
CA LEU A 18 -10.59 22.09 -10.22
C LEU A 18 -11.57 20.98 -9.78
N CYS A 19 -11.76 20.79 -8.48
CA CYS A 19 -12.74 19.82 -7.97
C CYS A 19 -14.17 20.14 -8.43
N LEU A 20 -14.54 21.42 -8.43
CA LEU A 20 -15.84 21.90 -8.90
C LEU A 20 -16.01 21.74 -10.42
N GLN A 21 -14.96 21.92 -11.22
CA GLN A 21 -14.97 21.65 -12.66
C GLN A 21 -15.24 20.17 -12.93
N VAL A 22 -14.51 19.26 -12.27
CA VAL A 22 -14.73 17.81 -12.38
C VAL A 22 -16.15 17.44 -11.95
N TRP A 23 -16.64 18.03 -10.86
CA TRP A 23 -18.01 17.82 -10.37
C TRP A 23 -19.09 18.27 -11.38
N LYS A 24 -18.89 19.40 -12.06
CA LYS A 24 -19.79 19.88 -13.12
C LYS A 24 -19.85 18.90 -14.28
N GLU A 25 -18.68 18.44 -14.76
CA GLU A 25 -18.59 17.48 -15.86
C GLU A 25 -19.23 16.12 -15.53
N ALA A 26 -19.04 15.66 -14.29
CA ALA A 26 -19.55 14.38 -13.82
C ALA A 26 -21.10 14.30 -13.73
N LYS A 27 -21.78 15.46 -13.73
CA LYS A 27 -23.23 15.65 -13.55
C LYS A 27 -23.73 15.04 -12.22
N PRO A 28 -24.04 15.86 -11.20
CA PRO A 28 -24.36 15.38 -9.84
C PRO A 28 -25.55 14.41 -9.75
N SER A 29 -26.44 14.43 -10.75
CA SER A 29 -27.59 13.51 -10.86
C SER A 29 -27.22 12.12 -11.38
N ARG A 30 -26.03 11.94 -11.97
CA ARG A 30 -25.60 10.68 -12.60
C ARG A 30 -24.43 10.03 -11.86
N SER A 31 -23.62 10.81 -11.17
CA SER A 31 -22.43 10.29 -10.50
C SER A 31 -22.06 11.11 -9.28
N SER A 32 -21.10 10.58 -8.51
CA SER A 32 -20.57 11.26 -7.34
C SER A 32 -19.05 11.28 -7.39
N VAL A 33 -18.47 12.40 -6.97
CA VAL A 33 -17.03 12.64 -6.97
C VAL A 33 -16.53 12.51 -5.54
N ASN A 34 -15.48 11.70 -5.34
CA ASN A 34 -14.78 11.59 -4.06
C ASN A 34 -13.47 12.37 -4.13
N VAL A 35 -13.32 13.39 -3.29
CA VAL A 35 -12.08 14.17 -3.14
C VAL A 35 -11.39 13.68 -1.88
N SER A 36 -10.14 13.21 -1.99
CA SER A 36 -9.35 12.76 -0.84
C SER A 36 -8.20 13.72 -0.59
N ILE A 37 -8.14 14.29 0.62
CA ILE A 37 -7.19 15.31 1.02
C ILE A 37 -6.23 14.72 2.05
N SER A 38 -4.93 14.81 1.77
CA SER A 38 -3.86 14.46 2.69
C SER A 38 -3.08 15.70 3.10
N THR A 39 -2.60 15.71 4.34
CA THR A 39 -1.62 16.69 4.82
C THR A 39 -0.24 16.28 4.34
N PHE A 40 0.57 17.26 3.94
CA PHE A 40 1.96 17.05 3.60
C PHE A 40 2.73 16.53 4.82
N VAL A 41 3.51 15.46 4.61
CA VAL A 41 4.35 14.83 5.62
C VAL A 41 5.76 14.74 5.04
N PRO A 42 6.74 15.50 5.54
CA PRO A 42 8.11 15.43 5.05
C PRO A 42 8.68 14.02 5.27
N LYS A 43 9.19 13.40 4.20
CA LYS A 43 9.75 12.05 4.24
C LYS A 43 11.28 12.09 4.12
N PRO A 44 11.99 11.22 4.86
CA PRO A 44 13.44 11.12 4.75
C PRO A 44 13.83 10.65 3.34
N MET A 45 15.03 11.02 2.91
CA MET A 45 15.58 10.65 1.59
C MET A 45 14.71 11.14 0.42
N THR A 46 14.01 12.26 0.61
CA THR A 46 13.28 12.99 -0.45
C THR A 46 13.76 14.43 -0.53
N PRO A 47 13.53 15.15 -1.66
CA PRO A 47 13.87 16.57 -1.75
C PRO A 47 13.18 17.42 -0.66
N PHE A 48 12.08 16.93 -0.10
CA PHE A 48 11.29 17.63 0.90
C PHE A 48 11.69 17.31 2.35
N GLN A 49 12.75 16.54 2.59
CA GLN A 49 13.14 16.10 3.94
C GLN A 49 13.54 17.25 4.89
N TRP A 50 13.97 18.39 4.34
CA TRP A 50 14.34 19.59 5.10
C TRP A 50 13.14 20.48 5.45
N ALA A 51 12.03 20.30 4.74
CA ALA A 51 10.83 21.10 4.93
C ALA A 51 10.18 20.82 6.30
N PRO A 52 9.66 21.85 6.97
CA PRO A 52 8.76 21.65 8.10
C PRO A 52 7.39 21.15 7.60
N GLN A 53 6.69 20.42 8.46
CA GLN A 53 5.25 20.29 8.32
C GLN A 53 4.58 21.56 8.89
N ILE A 54 3.54 22.05 8.23
CA ILE A 54 2.76 23.19 8.75
C ILE A 54 2.13 22.86 10.12
N PRO A 55 1.91 23.86 11.00
CA PRO A 55 1.27 23.65 12.29
C PRO A 55 -0.14 23.05 12.18
N LEU A 56 -0.56 22.33 13.22
CA LEU A 56 -1.85 21.62 13.27
C LEU A 56 -3.04 22.58 13.06
N GLU A 57 -2.94 23.77 13.60
CA GLU A 57 -3.93 24.85 13.49
C GLU A 57 -4.10 25.28 12.02
N GLU A 58 -3.00 25.39 11.30
CA GLU A 58 -3.01 25.76 9.88
C GLU A 58 -3.57 24.62 9.00
N VAL A 59 -3.25 23.36 9.32
CA VAL A 59 -3.87 22.19 8.67
C VAL A 59 -5.39 22.24 8.84
N ARG A 60 -5.87 22.49 10.06
CA ARG A 60 -7.31 22.60 10.36
C ARG A 60 -7.96 23.76 9.61
N ARG A 61 -7.31 24.93 9.56
CA ARG A 61 -7.80 26.10 8.80
C ARG A 61 -8.00 25.76 7.32
N ARG A 62 -6.98 25.18 6.68
CA ARG A 62 -7.02 24.80 5.25
C ARG A 62 -8.08 23.72 4.98
N LEU A 63 -8.21 22.73 5.85
CA LEU A 63 -9.24 21.70 5.72
C LEU A 63 -10.65 22.28 5.84
N GLU A 64 -10.90 23.20 6.77
CA GLU A 64 -12.22 23.81 6.92
C GLU A 64 -12.57 24.65 5.69
N PHE A 65 -11.63 25.46 5.21
CA PHE A 65 -11.79 26.22 3.96
C PHE A 65 -12.22 25.32 2.79
N ILE A 66 -11.53 24.20 2.57
CA ILE A 66 -11.87 23.26 1.50
C ILE A 66 -13.23 22.60 1.72
N LYS A 67 -13.54 22.18 2.97
CA LYS A 67 -14.83 21.56 3.31
C LYS A 67 -16.00 22.50 3.04
N GLU A 68 -15.87 23.78 3.41
CA GLU A 68 -16.89 24.79 3.17
C GLU A 68 -17.09 25.05 1.68
N ARG A 69 -15.99 25.24 0.94
CA ARG A 69 -16.03 25.53 -0.51
C ARG A 69 -16.59 24.37 -1.33
N LEU A 70 -16.28 23.13 -0.93
CA LEU A 70 -16.69 21.91 -1.64
C LEU A 70 -17.99 21.30 -1.10
N LYS A 71 -18.75 22.02 -0.27
CA LYS A 71 -20.05 21.58 0.24
C LYS A 71 -21.10 21.58 -0.88
N LYS A 72 -21.10 20.54 -1.72
CA LYS A 72 -22.01 20.36 -2.87
C LYS A 72 -22.63 18.96 -2.90
N PRO A 73 -23.87 18.81 -3.41
CA PRO A 73 -24.49 17.49 -3.59
C PRO A 73 -23.65 16.59 -4.50
N GLY A 74 -23.43 15.34 -4.12
CA GLY A 74 -22.64 14.39 -4.90
C GLY A 74 -21.12 14.59 -4.84
N LEU A 75 -20.62 15.62 -4.13
CA LEU A 75 -19.20 15.83 -3.86
C LEU A 75 -18.88 15.40 -2.43
N ARG A 76 -18.10 14.33 -2.28
CA ARG A 76 -17.72 13.76 -0.97
C ARG A 76 -16.26 14.04 -0.70
N VAL A 77 -15.99 14.89 0.28
CA VAL A 77 -14.63 15.19 0.74
C VAL A 77 -14.26 14.23 1.87
N LYS A 78 -13.13 13.56 1.72
CA LYS A 78 -12.49 12.71 2.73
C LYS A 78 -11.13 13.30 3.06
N TRP A 79 -10.73 13.25 4.32
CA TRP A 79 -9.42 13.73 4.76
C TRP A 79 -8.83 12.80 5.80
N HIS A 80 -7.50 12.86 5.94
CA HIS A 80 -6.78 12.19 7.02
C HIS A 80 -6.86 13.00 8.31
N ASP A 81 -6.85 12.32 9.45
CA ASP A 81 -6.80 12.99 10.74
C ASP A 81 -5.53 13.85 10.85
N PRO A 82 -5.65 15.16 11.16
CA PRO A 82 -4.50 16.06 11.26
C PRO A 82 -3.50 15.68 12.36
N GLN A 83 -3.95 15.16 13.50
CA GLN A 83 -3.06 14.76 14.60
C GLN A 83 -2.29 13.48 14.22
N GLN A 84 -2.95 12.54 13.56
CA GLN A 84 -2.31 11.36 13.00
C GLN A 84 -1.23 11.75 11.96
N SER A 85 -1.50 12.76 11.13
CA SER A 85 -0.53 13.30 10.16
C SER A 85 0.69 13.95 10.83
N VAL A 86 0.50 14.61 11.97
CA VAL A 86 1.62 15.14 12.78
C VAL A 86 2.46 14.02 13.35
N LEU A 87 1.82 13.00 13.95
CA LEU A 87 2.53 11.83 14.45
C LEU A 87 3.33 11.13 13.33
N GLU A 88 2.77 11.02 12.13
CA GLU A 88 3.46 10.47 10.97
C GLU A 88 4.72 11.28 10.61
N ALA A 89 4.66 12.61 10.66
CA ALA A 89 5.82 13.47 10.45
C ALA A 89 6.87 13.33 11.55
N VAL A 90 6.45 13.22 12.81
CA VAL A 90 7.35 12.98 13.96
C VAL A 90 8.11 11.67 13.75
N LEU A 91 7.41 10.57 13.44
CA LEU A 91 8.03 9.26 13.23
C LEU A 91 8.90 9.23 11.97
N ALA A 92 8.47 9.86 10.88
CA ALA A 92 9.23 9.92 9.63
C ALA A 92 10.52 10.73 9.77
N ARG A 93 10.54 11.76 10.61
CA ARG A 93 11.72 12.62 10.85
C ARG A 93 12.42 12.32 12.17
N GLY A 94 12.02 11.23 12.82
CA GLY A 94 12.43 10.85 14.17
C GLY A 94 13.80 10.23 14.25
N ASP A 95 14.45 10.40 15.41
CA ASP A 95 15.68 9.69 15.76
C ASP A 95 15.43 8.64 16.86
N ARG A 96 16.52 8.02 17.34
CA ARG A 96 16.47 6.93 18.33
C ARG A 96 15.75 7.31 19.63
N ARG A 97 15.69 8.60 19.99
CA ARG A 97 15.00 9.08 21.21
C ARG A 97 13.50 8.77 21.17
N LEU A 98 12.88 8.74 19.98
CA LEU A 98 11.47 8.38 19.83
C LEU A 98 11.17 6.92 20.20
N GLY A 99 12.18 6.06 20.32
CA GLY A 99 11.98 4.68 20.81
C GLY A 99 11.33 4.64 22.20
N ALA A 100 11.65 5.60 23.07
CA ALA A 100 11.01 5.74 24.38
C ALA A 100 9.53 6.10 24.27
N VAL A 101 9.19 7.05 23.38
CA VAL A 101 7.81 7.49 23.12
C VAL A 101 6.96 6.36 22.56
N ILE A 102 7.44 5.66 21.53
CA ILE A 102 6.73 4.55 20.90
C ILE A 102 6.47 3.43 21.93
N THR A 103 7.49 3.07 22.69
CA THR A 103 7.37 2.05 23.74
C THR A 103 6.36 2.46 24.80
N ARG A 104 6.38 3.74 25.20
CA ARG A 104 5.46 4.27 26.22
C ARG A 104 4.01 4.33 25.71
N ALA A 105 3.77 4.86 24.52
CA ALA A 105 2.45 4.88 23.90
C ALA A 105 1.88 3.45 23.80
N TRP A 106 2.69 2.47 23.40
CA TRP A 106 2.30 1.07 23.40
C TRP A 106 1.95 0.55 24.81
N ARG A 107 2.72 0.88 25.84
CA ARG A 107 2.39 0.50 27.24
C ARG A 107 1.12 1.16 27.76
N LEU A 108 0.82 2.39 27.32
CA LEU A 108 -0.43 3.11 27.61
C LEU A 108 -1.63 2.56 26.83
N GLY A 109 -1.39 1.62 25.89
CA GLY A 109 -2.43 0.91 25.17
C GLY A 109 -2.72 1.43 23.76
N ALA A 110 -1.87 2.30 23.20
CA ALA A 110 -1.97 2.70 21.78
C ALA A 110 -1.84 1.46 20.87
N ARG A 111 -2.86 1.20 20.05
CA ARG A 111 -2.95 0.03 19.18
C ARG A 111 -3.69 0.45 17.91
N PHE A 112 -3.23 -0.04 16.77
CA PHE A 112 -3.89 0.19 15.48
C PHE A 112 -4.07 1.67 15.11
N ASP A 113 -3.15 2.54 15.55
CA ASP A 113 -3.16 3.99 15.31
C ASP A 113 -3.09 4.41 13.83
N GLY A 114 -2.93 3.46 12.91
CA GLY A 114 -3.08 3.68 11.46
C GLY A 114 -4.54 3.85 11.03
N TRP A 115 -5.50 3.39 11.82
CA TRP A 115 -6.93 3.56 11.58
C TRP A 115 -7.46 4.70 12.46
N THR A 116 -8.04 5.72 11.81
CA THR A 116 -8.47 6.96 12.48
C THR A 116 -9.46 6.69 13.61
N GLU A 117 -10.34 5.70 13.49
CA GLU A 117 -11.29 5.29 14.52
C GLU A 117 -10.67 4.61 15.75
N GLN A 118 -9.40 4.17 15.64
CA GLN A 118 -8.64 3.59 16.75
C GLN A 118 -7.55 4.52 17.28
N PHE A 119 -7.29 5.63 16.59
CA PHE A 119 -6.21 6.55 16.94
C PHE A 119 -6.52 7.30 18.24
N ARG A 120 -5.62 7.18 19.21
CA ARG A 120 -5.75 7.80 20.54
C ARG A 120 -4.65 8.82 20.78
N ALA A 121 -4.85 10.04 20.28
CA ALA A 121 -3.87 11.12 20.31
C ALA A 121 -3.39 11.45 21.74
N GLU A 122 -4.27 11.35 22.74
CA GLU A 122 -3.99 11.60 24.14
C GLU A 122 -2.90 10.68 24.71
N LEU A 123 -2.82 9.43 24.26
CA LEU A 123 -1.79 8.49 24.72
C LEU A 123 -0.41 8.84 24.16
N TRP A 124 -0.37 9.34 22.93
CA TRP A 124 0.85 9.82 22.32
C TRP A 124 1.32 11.11 22.98
N GLN A 125 0.41 12.04 23.25
CA GLN A 125 0.71 13.28 23.98
C GLN A 125 1.32 12.97 25.36
N GLN A 126 0.69 12.09 26.13
CA GLN A 126 1.22 11.63 27.41
C GLN A 126 2.61 10.97 27.26
N ALA A 127 2.81 10.15 26.22
CA ALA A 127 4.09 9.51 25.97
C ALA A 127 5.21 10.50 25.61
N PHE A 128 4.89 11.59 24.89
CA PHE A 128 5.85 12.67 24.60
C PHE A 128 6.22 13.44 25.87
N GLU A 129 5.23 13.79 26.70
CA GLU A 129 5.42 14.50 27.97
C GLU A 129 6.31 13.70 28.92
N GLU A 130 6.00 12.42 29.14
CA GLU A 130 6.78 11.54 30.02
C GLU A 130 8.20 11.27 29.49
N ALA A 131 8.41 11.34 28.17
CA ALA A 131 9.74 11.23 27.57
C ALA A 131 10.49 12.57 27.53
N ALA A 132 9.87 13.68 27.96
CA ALA A 132 10.39 15.04 27.82
C ALA A 132 10.82 15.38 26.39
N LEU A 133 10.03 14.97 25.39
CA LEU A 133 10.28 15.22 23.98
C LEU A 133 9.15 16.05 23.37
N ASP A 134 9.52 17.11 22.67
CA ASP A 134 8.56 17.95 21.94
C ASP A 134 8.30 17.36 20.53
N PRO A 135 7.06 17.00 20.17
CA PRO A 135 6.73 16.56 18.81
C PRO A 135 7.00 17.65 17.76
N ALA A 136 6.85 18.95 18.08
CA ALA A 136 7.07 20.03 17.12
C ALA A 136 8.55 20.14 16.70
N PHE A 137 9.50 19.82 17.59
CA PHE A 137 10.92 19.68 17.26
C PHE A 137 11.15 18.73 16.07
N TYR A 138 10.41 17.62 16.00
CA TYR A 138 10.56 16.65 14.92
C TYR A 138 9.75 17.00 13.67
N ALA A 139 8.48 17.38 13.84
CA ALA A 139 7.54 17.57 12.73
C ALA A 139 7.61 18.95 12.09
N GLN A 140 7.75 20.03 12.88
CA GLN A 140 7.47 21.41 12.44
C GLN A 140 8.71 22.29 12.38
N ARG A 141 9.85 21.85 12.93
CA ARG A 141 11.11 22.59 12.81
C ARG A 141 11.66 22.54 11.37
N PRO A 142 12.08 23.67 10.79
CA PRO A 142 12.91 23.65 9.58
C PRO A 142 14.25 22.96 9.91
N ARG A 143 14.80 22.22 8.94
CA ARG A 143 16.12 21.60 9.11
C ARG A 143 17.12 22.25 8.17
N ASP A 144 18.32 22.44 8.69
CA ASP A 144 19.44 22.93 7.91
C ASP A 144 19.87 21.86 6.90
N GLU A 145 20.27 22.26 5.70
CA GLU A 145 20.72 21.33 4.67
C GLU A 145 22.03 20.62 5.04
N ALA A 146 22.83 21.20 5.94
CA ALA A 146 24.04 20.63 6.52
C ALA A 146 23.78 19.79 7.78
N GLU A 147 22.55 19.78 8.31
CA GLU A 147 22.20 18.97 9.49
C GLU A 147 22.39 17.47 9.20
N LEU A 148 22.92 16.72 10.16
CA LEU A 148 22.91 15.26 10.11
C LEU A 148 21.48 14.76 10.41
N LEU A 149 20.83 14.19 9.40
CA LEU A 149 19.46 13.72 9.50
C LEU A 149 19.42 12.31 10.10
N PRO A 150 18.36 11.95 10.86
CA PRO A 150 18.30 10.66 11.54
C PRO A 150 18.43 9.44 10.62
N TRP A 151 18.05 9.59 9.35
CA TRP A 151 18.03 8.53 8.35
C TRP A 151 19.23 8.55 7.40
N ASP A 152 20.20 9.46 7.58
CA ASP A 152 21.39 9.57 6.69
C ASP A 152 22.29 8.33 6.71
N HIS A 153 22.13 7.45 7.69
CA HIS A 153 22.84 6.17 7.78
C HIS A 153 22.24 5.09 6.86
N LEU A 154 21.13 5.38 6.16
CA LEU A 154 20.53 4.53 5.15
C LEU A 154 20.74 5.15 3.76
N SER A 155 20.61 4.32 2.72
CA SER A 155 20.63 4.78 1.34
C SER A 155 19.39 4.31 0.59
N ALA A 156 18.70 5.27 -0.04
CA ALA A 156 17.66 5.00 -1.03
C ALA A 156 18.23 4.84 -2.46
N GLY A 157 19.57 4.83 -2.60
CA GLY A 157 20.27 4.81 -3.90
C GLY A 157 20.37 6.16 -4.60
N VAL A 158 19.77 7.21 -4.04
CA VAL A 158 19.83 8.59 -4.56
C VAL A 158 20.82 9.41 -3.74
N GLU A 159 21.65 10.19 -4.41
CA GLU A 159 22.66 11.05 -3.76
C GLU A 159 22.02 12.25 -3.05
N ARG A 160 22.55 12.58 -1.86
CA ARG A 160 22.06 13.72 -1.06
C ARG A 160 22.16 15.04 -1.80
N ASP A 161 23.25 15.25 -2.54
CA ASP A 161 23.46 16.44 -3.35
C ASP A 161 22.42 16.61 -4.47
N PHE A 162 21.94 15.49 -5.01
CA PHE A 162 20.83 15.53 -5.97
C PHE A 162 19.54 15.97 -5.27
N LEU A 163 19.20 15.37 -4.12
CA LEU A 163 18.01 15.75 -3.35
C LEU A 163 18.00 17.24 -2.99
N ARG A 164 19.17 17.81 -2.65
CA ARG A 164 19.33 19.24 -2.37
C ARG A 164 19.03 20.12 -3.58
N LYS A 165 19.55 19.74 -4.76
CA LYS A 165 19.26 20.49 -6.00
C LYS A 165 17.78 20.43 -6.35
N GLU A 166 17.16 19.26 -6.18
CA GLU A 166 15.73 19.08 -6.43
C GLU A 166 14.87 19.85 -5.42
N TRP A 167 15.33 20.01 -4.18
CA TRP A 167 14.68 20.89 -3.20
C TRP A 167 14.65 22.34 -3.68
N HIS A 168 15.80 22.87 -4.13
CA HIS A 168 15.88 24.24 -4.65
C HIS A 168 15.02 24.44 -5.89
N LYS A 169 15.02 23.49 -6.83
CA LYS A 169 14.11 23.52 -7.99
C LYS A 169 12.64 23.50 -7.59
N ALA A 170 12.26 22.63 -6.65
CA ALA A 170 10.89 22.53 -6.19
C ALA A 170 10.41 23.85 -5.56
N VAL A 171 11.26 24.51 -4.77
CA VAL A 171 10.97 25.85 -4.22
C VAL A 171 10.88 26.91 -5.31
N ALA A 172 11.68 26.82 -6.37
CA ALA A 172 11.65 27.71 -7.52
C ALA A 172 10.50 27.42 -8.52
N GLY A 173 9.74 26.33 -8.33
CA GLY A 173 8.72 25.89 -9.28
C GLY A 173 9.29 25.29 -10.58
N GLU A 174 10.55 24.88 -10.57
CA GLU A 174 11.23 24.30 -11.73
C GLU A 174 10.99 22.79 -11.82
N ALA A 175 10.65 22.31 -13.01
CA ALA A 175 10.50 20.88 -13.27
C ALA A 175 11.84 20.22 -13.61
N THR A 176 11.99 18.97 -13.19
CA THR A 176 13.10 18.12 -13.62
C THR A 176 12.63 17.20 -14.75
N GLY A 177 13.36 17.24 -15.86
CA GLY A 177 13.10 16.43 -17.04
C GLY A 177 13.24 14.93 -16.81
N ASP A 178 12.65 14.16 -17.71
CA ASP A 178 12.68 12.70 -17.64
C ASP A 178 14.01 12.15 -18.16
N CYS A 179 14.86 11.66 -17.25
CA CYS A 179 16.19 11.14 -17.59
C CYS A 179 16.21 9.91 -18.52
N ARG A 180 15.04 9.33 -18.85
CA ARG A 180 14.89 8.24 -19.83
C ARG A 180 14.94 8.76 -21.27
N TRP A 181 14.44 9.96 -21.50
CA TRP A 181 14.25 10.56 -22.84
C TRP A 181 15.02 11.87 -23.02
N GLU A 182 15.35 12.52 -21.91
CA GLU A 182 16.10 13.76 -21.86
C GLU A 182 17.52 13.49 -21.31
N SER A 183 18.14 14.52 -20.73
CA SER A 183 19.49 14.42 -20.17
C SER A 183 19.49 13.75 -18.79
N CYS A 184 20.53 12.95 -18.53
CA CYS A 184 20.73 12.34 -17.21
C CYS A 184 20.86 13.43 -16.12
N THR A 185 20.05 13.30 -15.08
CA THR A 185 19.98 14.23 -13.95
C THR A 185 21.03 13.96 -12.87
N ARG A 186 21.85 12.91 -13.06
CA ARG A 186 22.91 12.47 -12.14
C ARG A 186 22.41 12.27 -10.71
N CYS A 187 21.27 11.59 -10.57
CA CYS A 187 20.69 11.27 -9.27
C CYS A 187 21.49 10.24 -8.45
N GLY A 188 22.43 9.53 -9.06
CA GLY A 188 23.29 8.53 -8.42
C GLY A 188 22.77 7.09 -8.43
N VAL A 189 21.53 6.87 -8.86
CA VAL A 189 20.91 5.53 -8.87
C VAL A 189 21.58 4.57 -9.86
N CYS A 190 21.97 5.07 -11.02
CA CYS A 190 22.59 4.27 -12.07
C CYS A 190 23.98 4.81 -12.41
N ASP A 191 24.91 3.89 -12.68
CA ASP A 191 26.28 4.21 -13.10
C ASP A 191 26.45 4.14 -14.62
N HIS A 192 25.40 3.70 -15.34
CA HIS A 192 25.40 3.42 -16.78
C HIS A 192 26.49 2.42 -17.22
N LYS A 193 26.99 1.60 -16.29
CA LYS A 193 27.99 0.56 -16.51
C LYS A 193 27.49 -0.78 -16.02
N THR A 194 27.21 -0.90 -14.73
CA THR A 194 26.70 -2.12 -14.10
C THR A 194 25.21 -2.03 -13.78
N VAL A 195 24.72 -0.83 -13.47
CA VAL A 195 23.32 -0.54 -13.17
C VAL A 195 22.79 0.41 -14.22
N GLN A 196 21.78 -0.02 -14.97
CA GLN A 196 21.17 0.77 -16.03
C GLN A 196 19.64 0.68 -15.97
N PRO A 197 18.91 1.76 -16.33
CA PRO A 197 17.48 1.67 -16.53
C PRO A 197 17.14 0.66 -17.62
N VAL A 198 16.31 -0.33 -17.30
CA VAL A 198 15.71 -1.20 -18.33
C VAL A 198 14.51 -0.47 -18.90
N LEU A 199 14.71 0.16 -20.05
CA LEU A 199 13.66 0.85 -20.77
C LEU A 199 12.87 -0.16 -21.61
N TYR A 200 11.56 -0.18 -21.42
CA TYR A 200 10.68 -0.80 -22.41
C TYR A 200 10.73 0.06 -23.66
N ARG A 201 11.43 -0.40 -24.68
CA ARG A 201 11.30 0.10 -26.05
C ARG A 201 10.29 -0.81 -26.71
N GLU A 202 9.25 -0.25 -27.32
CA GLU A 202 8.36 -1.03 -28.18
C GLU A 202 9.24 -1.79 -29.18
N GLU A 203 9.18 -3.12 -29.18
CA GLU A 203 9.67 -3.84 -30.34
C GLU A 203 8.78 -3.44 -31.52
N PRO A 204 9.33 -3.18 -32.72
CA PRO A 204 8.54 -3.10 -33.94
C PRO A 204 8.06 -4.52 -34.28
N GLY A 205 7.08 -5.03 -33.52
CA GLY A 205 6.82 -6.45 -33.45
C GLY A 205 5.60 -6.80 -32.62
N GLY A 206 4.43 -6.55 -33.21
CA GLY A 206 3.16 -7.09 -32.75
C GLY A 206 2.44 -6.15 -31.80
N VAL A 207 1.27 -5.67 -32.24
CA VAL A 207 0.17 -5.42 -31.33
C VAL A 207 0.16 -6.62 -30.38
N LEU A 208 0.47 -6.41 -29.10
CA LEU A 208 0.07 -7.38 -28.08
C LEU A 208 -1.42 -7.49 -28.29
N GLU A 209 -1.87 -8.54 -28.99
CA GLU A 209 -3.29 -8.82 -29.12
C GLU A 209 -3.80 -8.76 -27.69
N ALA A 210 -4.61 -7.74 -27.41
CA ALA A 210 -5.21 -7.59 -26.11
C ALA A 210 -5.74 -8.98 -25.78
N PRO A 211 -5.34 -9.60 -24.64
CA PRO A 211 -5.72 -10.97 -24.33
C PRO A 211 -7.20 -11.09 -24.64
N PRO A 212 -7.58 -11.96 -25.60
CA PRO A 212 -8.77 -11.81 -26.42
C PRO A 212 -9.91 -11.42 -25.53
N ALA A 213 -10.40 -10.17 -25.71
CA ALA A 213 -11.29 -9.45 -24.80
C ALA A 213 -12.11 -10.40 -23.94
N ALA A 214 -11.57 -10.71 -22.76
CA ALA A 214 -12.12 -11.64 -21.78
C ALA A 214 -12.95 -12.78 -22.40
N VAL A 215 -12.39 -13.65 -23.28
CA VAL A 215 -13.09 -14.78 -23.95
C VAL A 215 -14.60 -14.61 -23.84
N ARG A 216 -15.14 -13.62 -24.57
CA ARG A 216 -16.57 -13.30 -24.52
C ARG A 216 -17.33 -14.55 -24.93
N ARG A 217 -17.79 -15.32 -23.92
CA ARG A 217 -18.68 -16.51 -24.00
C ARG A 217 -18.93 -17.02 -25.42
N SER A 218 -17.89 -17.46 -26.13
CA SER A 218 -18.03 -18.08 -27.45
C SER A 218 -17.96 -19.58 -27.26
N GLY A 219 -18.91 -20.10 -26.49
CA GLY A 219 -19.01 -21.51 -26.19
C GLY A 219 -19.90 -21.75 -24.98
N ARG A 220 -20.92 -22.60 -25.14
CA ARG A 220 -21.86 -23.08 -24.11
C ARG A 220 -21.18 -23.95 -23.02
N SER A 221 -19.92 -23.70 -22.71
CA SER A 221 -19.22 -24.44 -21.65
C SER A 221 -19.54 -23.84 -20.29
N GLN A 222 -20.00 -24.66 -19.35
CA GLN A 222 -20.26 -24.19 -18.00
C GLN A 222 -18.92 -23.91 -17.30
N PRO A 223 -18.77 -22.75 -16.63
CA PRO A 223 -17.55 -22.43 -15.92
C PRO A 223 -17.26 -23.51 -14.87
N THR A 224 -16.02 -23.97 -14.81
CA THR A 224 -15.62 -25.00 -13.84
C THR A 224 -15.06 -24.33 -12.60
N LEU A 225 -15.63 -24.64 -11.45
CA LEU A 225 -15.13 -24.19 -10.16
C LEU A 225 -14.24 -25.28 -9.56
N LEU A 226 -13.01 -24.92 -9.23
CA LEU A 226 -12.08 -25.80 -8.52
C LEU A 226 -11.91 -25.31 -7.09
N ARG A 227 -11.92 -26.25 -6.15
CA ARG A 227 -11.42 -26.07 -4.79
C ARG A 227 -9.99 -26.58 -4.75
N LEU A 228 -9.06 -25.70 -4.41
CA LEU A 228 -7.65 -26.01 -4.27
C LEU A 228 -7.29 -25.93 -2.79
N VAL A 229 -6.64 -26.98 -2.28
CA VAL A 229 -6.07 -27.03 -0.94
C VAL A 229 -4.57 -26.89 -1.09
N TYR A 230 -3.97 -25.96 -0.36
CA TYR A 230 -2.55 -25.64 -0.45
C TYR A 230 -1.93 -25.45 0.92
N GLU A 231 -0.62 -25.64 0.99
CA GLU A 231 0.18 -25.29 2.17
C GLU A 231 0.92 -23.97 1.96
N LYS A 232 1.12 -23.25 3.05
CA LYS A 232 1.92 -22.04 3.17
C LYS A 232 2.97 -22.26 4.26
N THR A 233 4.21 -22.53 3.85
CA THR A 233 5.31 -22.93 4.74
C THR A 233 6.62 -22.22 4.40
N GLY A 234 7.61 -22.34 5.28
CA GLY A 234 8.92 -21.73 5.16
C GLY A 234 8.84 -20.21 5.04
N ARG A 235 9.61 -19.64 4.10
CA ARG A 235 9.65 -18.18 3.89
C ARG A 235 8.32 -17.60 3.40
N ALA A 236 7.43 -18.42 2.83
CA ALA A 236 6.12 -17.95 2.38
C ALA A 236 5.24 -17.48 3.55
N ARG A 237 5.54 -17.84 4.80
CA ARG A 237 4.81 -17.35 5.99
C ARG A 237 4.78 -15.82 6.10
N TYR A 238 5.79 -15.15 5.54
CA TYR A 238 5.92 -13.69 5.51
C TYR A 238 5.21 -13.02 4.33
N TYR A 239 4.50 -13.79 3.50
CA TYR A 239 3.59 -13.23 2.51
C TYR A 239 2.23 -12.96 3.14
N GLY A 240 1.80 -11.70 3.04
CA GLY A 240 0.44 -11.30 3.35
C GLY A 240 -0.54 -11.84 2.31
N GLN A 241 -1.84 -11.69 2.58
CA GLN A 241 -2.88 -12.25 1.72
C GLN A 241 -2.84 -11.70 0.29
N LEU A 242 -2.46 -10.44 0.10
CA LEU A 242 -2.34 -9.82 -1.22
C LEU A 242 -1.20 -10.45 -2.03
N GLU A 243 -0.04 -10.71 -1.40
CA GLU A 243 1.09 -11.38 -2.02
C GLU A 243 0.74 -12.81 -2.40
N ILE A 244 0.04 -13.55 -1.53
CA ILE A 244 -0.46 -14.89 -1.85
C ILE A 244 -1.39 -14.86 -3.07
N SER A 245 -2.36 -13.95 -3.11
CA SER A 245 -3.25 -13.78 -4.27
C SER A 245 -2.46 -13.51 -5.55
N ARG A 246 -1.48 -12.61 -5.51
CA ARG A 246 -0.60 -12.30 -6.65
C ARG A 246 0.25 -13.49 -7.09
N CYS A 247 0.75 -14.31 -6.17
CA CYS A 247 1.47 -15.54 -6.48
C CYS A 247 0.58 -16.52 -7.26
N PHE A 248 -0.66 -16.73 -6.81
CA PHE A 248 -1.62 -17.57 -7.52
C PHE A 248 -1.98 -17.00 -8.90
N GLU A 249 -2.28 -15.70 -9.00
CA GLU A 249 -2.57 -15.04 -10.29
C GLU A 249 -1.43 -15.22 -11.29
N ARG A 250 -0.17 -15.01 -10.86
CA ARG A 250 1.02 -15.20 -11.69
C ARG A 250 1.20 -16.66 -12.08
N ALA A 251 1.01 -17.60 -11.15
CA ALA A 251 1.11 -19.03 -11.42
C ALA A 251 0.05 -19.49 -12.44
N ILE A 252 -1.20 -19.03 -12.31
CA ILE A 252 -2.30 -19.30 -13.25
C ILE A 252 -1.98 -18.79 -14.64
N ARG A 253 -1.49 -17.55 -14.75
CA ARG A 253 -1.10 -16.95 -16.04
C ARG A 253 0.07 -17.70 -16.68
N ARG A 254 1.13 -18.01 -15.92
CA ARG A 254 2.28 -18.78 -16.40
C ARG A 254 1.92 -20.21 -16.81
N ALA A 255 0.95 -20.81 -16.14
CA ALA A 255 0.43 -22.13 -16.48
C ALA A 255 -0.50 -22.13 -17.70
N GLY A 256 -0.83 -20.96 -18.27
CA GLY A 256 -1.76 -20.84 -19.40
C GLY A 256 -3.18 -21.29 -19.07
N LEU A 257 -3.59 -21.23 -17.80
CA LEU A 257 -4.90 -21.70 -17.38
C LEU A 257 -6.00 -20.72 -17.81
N PRO A 258 -7.13 -21.20 -18.36
CA PRO A 258 -8.22 -20.36 -18.85
C PRO A 258 -9.08 -19.85 -17.69
N ALA A 259 -8.52 -18.98 -16.86
CA ALA A 259 -9.20 -18.48 -15.68
C ALA A 259 -10.26 -17.42 -16.02
N ALA A 260 -11.36 -17.43 -15.27
CA ALA A 260 -12.38 -16.40 -15.36
C ALA A 260 -11.90 -15.10 -14.70
N TYR A 261 -12.39 -13.97 -15.19
CA TYR A 261 -12.03 -12.63 -14.68
C TYR A 261 -13.26 -11.90 -14.13
N SER A 262 -13.05 -10.94 -13.22
CA SER A 262 -14.08 -10.01 -12.76
C SER A 262 -14.48 -9.03 -13.89
N ALA A 263 -15.70 -8.49 -13.82
CA ALA A 263 -16.25 -7.58 -14.84
C ALA A 263 -16.01 -6.08 -14.52
N GLY A 264 -15.08 -5.77 -13.63
CA GLY A 264 -14.77 -4.39 -13.23
C GLY A 264 -13.75 -3.70 -14.16
N TYR A 265 -13.47 -2.42 -13.90
CA TYR A 265 -12.50 -1.61 -14.66
C TYR A 265 -11.05 -2.16 -14.59
N HIS A 266 -10.73 -2.91 -13.54
CA HIS A 266 -9.50 -3.69 -13.42
C HIS A 266 -9.88 -5.18 -13.27
N PRO A 267 -9.91 -5.95 -14.37
CA PRO A 267 -10.30 -7.35 -14.32
C PRO A 267 -9.25 -8.17 -13.58
N HIS A 268 -9.65 -8.77 -12.45
CA HIS A 268 -8.84 -9.68 -11.65
C HIS A 268 -9.28 -11.12 -11.89
N VAL A 269 -8.35 -12.06 -11.77
CA VAL A 269 -8.69 -13.49 -11.83
C VAL A 269 -9.71 -13.79 -10.73
N LYS A 270 -10.74 -14.56 -11.05
CA LYS A 270 -11.76 -15.01 -10.09
C LYS A 270 -11.19 -16.07 -9.15
N LEU A 271 -10.43 -15.58 -8.18
CA LEU A 271 -9.96 -16.32 -7.01
C LEU A 271 -10.79 -15.93 -5.78
N SER A 272 -11.03 -16.89 -4.90
CA SER A 272 -11.66 -16.64 -3.61
C SER A 272 -11.00 -17.49 -2.55
N PHE A 273 -10.22 -16.83 -1.71
CA PHE A 273 -9.62 -17.46 -0.54
C PHE A 273 -10.67 -17.60 0.55
N VAL A 274 -10.64 -18.74 1.25
CA VAL A 274 -11.61 -19.02 2.33
C VAL A 274 -11.31 -18.20 3.57
N GLN A 275 -10.02 -18.09 3.91
CA GLN A 275 -9.51 -17.35 5.05
C GLN A 275 -8.14 -16.78 4.70
N ALA A 276 -7.74 -15.75 5.43
CA ALA A 276 -6.39 -15.20 5.36
C ALA A 276 -5.63 -15.65 6.59
N LEU A 277 -4.55 -16.41 6.40
CA LEU A 277 -3.68 -16.81 7.49
C LEU A 277 -2.90 -15.58 8.00
N PRO A 278 -2.84 -15.32 9.32
CA PRO A 278 -2.06 -14.22 9.87
C PRO A 278 -0.61 -14.21 9.39
N LEU A 279 -0.04 -13.02 9.24
CA LEU A 279 1.33 -12.84 8.81
C LEU A 279 2.29 -13.53 9.80
N GLY A 280 3.28 -14.25 9.28
CA GLY A 280 4.24 -14.99 10.09
C GLY A 280 3.81 -16.41 10.47
N MET A 281 2.54 -16.79 10.28
CA MET A 281 2.07 -18.15 10.49
C MET A 281 2.24 -19.04 9.25
N GLU A 282 2.46 -20.32 9.52
CA GLU A 282 2.46 -21.41 8.55
C GLU A 282 1.16 -22.21 8.65
N SER A 283 0.74 -22.82 7.55
CA SER A 283 -0.43 -23.68 7.51
C SER A 283 -0.24 -24.78 6.47
N GLU A 284 -0.63 -25.99 6.81
CA GLU A 284 -0.61 -27.13 5.89
C GLU A 284 -1.89 -27.24 5.06
N VAL A 285 -2.95 -26.52 5.46
CA VAL A 285 -4.29 -26.64 4.89
C VAL A 285 -4.96 -25.28 4.79
N GLU A 286 -4.66 -24.57 3.72
CA GLU A 286 -5.37 -23.39 3.26
C GLU A 286 -6.21 -23.70 2.03
N GLU A 287 -7.25 -22.91 1.81
CA GLU A 287 -8.23 -23.17 0.74
C GLU A 287 -8.44 -21.96 -0.14
N VAL A 288 -8.43 -22.20 -1.45
CA VAL A 288 -8.76 -21.20 -2.47
C VAL A 288 -9.64 -21.80 -3.55
N TYR A 289 -10.63 -21.03 -3.98
CA TYR A 289 -11.48 -21.37 -5.11
C TYR A 289 -11.02 -20.65 -6.37
N LEU A 290 -10.87 -21.41 -7.46
CA LEU A 290 -10.52 -20.90 -8.79
C LEU A 290 -11.67 -21.20 -9.76
N THR A 291 -12.12 -20.19 -10.50
CA THR A 291 -13.07 -20.38 -11.60
C THR A 291 -12.35 -20.36 -12.94
N LEU A 292 -12.57 -21.39 -13.75
CA LEU A 292 -12.11 -21.47 -15.14
C LEU A 292 -13.28 -21.25 -16.11
N VAL A 293 -13.01 -20.60 -17.24
CA VAL A 293 -13.99 -20.43 -18.34
C VAL A 293 -14.11 -21.68 -19.20
N GLU A 294 -13.04 -22.48 -19.26
CA GLU A 294 -13.02 -23.78 -19.91
C GLU A 294 -12.78 -24.89 -18.87
N PRO A 295 -13.53 -26.00 -18.92
CA PRO A 295 -13.28 -27.16 -18.07
C PRO A 295 -11.87 -27.71 -18.28
N ARG A 296 -11.18 -27.93 -17.16
CA ARG A 296 -9.89 -28.62 -17.11
C ARG A 296 -9.94 -29.70 -16.03
N PRO A 297 -9.36 -30.89 -16.26
CA PRO A 297 -9.25 -31.90 -15.21
C PRO A 297 -8.51 -31.34 -13.99
N ALA A 298 -9.01 -31.62 -12.79
CA ALA A 298 -8.42 -31.11 -11.55
C ALA A 298 -6.95 -31.51 -11.39
N ALA A 299 -6.57 -32.72 -11.81
CA ALA A 299 -5.18 -33.20 -11.82
C ALA A 299 -4.28 -32.35 -12.73
N ALA A 300 -4.74 -31.98 -13.93
CA ALA A 300 -3.98 -31.13 -14.84
C ALA A 300 -3.75 -29.73 -14.25
N VAL A 301 -4.77 -29.15 -13.60
CA VAL A 301 -4.66 -27.87 -12.89
C VAL A 301 -3.68 -27.97 -11.72
N PHE A 302 -3.76 -29.06 -10.95
CA PHE A 302 -2.88 -29.34 -9.83
C PHE A 302 -1.40 -29.37 -10.26
N ASP A 303 -1.07 -30.15 -11.28
CA ASP A 303 0.30 -30.30 -11.77
C ASP A 303 0.82 -29.01 -12.43
N ALA A 304 -0.04 -28.30 -13.15
CA ALA A 304 0.34 -27.05 -13.81
C ALA A 304 0.64 -25.95 -12.78
N LEU A 305 -0.18 -25.82 -11.73
CA LEU A 305 0.03 -24.82 -10.68
C LEU A 305 1.23 -25.17 -9.80
N ASN A 306 1.41 -26.42 -9.40
CA ASN A 306 2.58 -26.82 -8.59
C ASN A 306 3.92 -26.60 -9.30
N ARG A 307 3.94 -26.62 -10.65
CA ARG A 307 5.14 -26.27 -11.42
C ARG A 307 5.46 -24.77 -11.41
N GLN A 308 4.48 -23.91 -11.12
CA GLN A 308 4.60 -22.45 -11.25
C GLN A 308 4.57 -21.71 -9.90
N LEU A 309 4.03 -22.34 -8.86
CA LEU A 309 3.99 -21.76 -7.51
C LEU A 309 5.42 -21.64 -6.93
N PRO A 310 5.71 -20.56 -6.20
CA PRO A 310 7.01 -20.36 -5.60
C PRO A 310 7.24 -21.31 -4.41
N PRO A 311 8.51 -21.54 -4.00
CA PRO A 311 8.84 -22.31 -2.80
C PRO A 311 8.06 -21.82 -1.57
N GLY A 312 7.54 -22.77 -0.78
CA GLY A 312 6.70 -22.49 0.38
C GLY A 312 5.20 -22.36 0.06
N LEU A 313 4.79 -22.40 -1.22
CA LEU A 313 3.39 -22.56 -1.63
C LEU A 313 3.25 -23.82 -2.47
N ARG A 314 2.46 -24.79 -2.00
CA ARG A 314 2.25 -26.05 -2.71
C ARG A 314 0.81 -26.50 -2.61
N LEU A 315 0.21 -26.86 -3.74
CA LEU A 315 -1.07 -27.53 -3.74
C LEU A 315 -0.91 -28.95 -3.17
N ARG A 316 -1.80 -29.29 -2.24
CA ARG A 316 -1.98 -30.63 -1.68
C ARG A 316 -3.14 -31.37 -2.34
N HIS A 317 -4.22 -30.66 -2.66
CA HIS A 317 -5.36 -31.23 -3.39
C HIS A 317 -5.98 -30.23 -4.36
N ALA A 318 -6.56 -30.74 -5.45
CA ALA A 318 -7.44 -29.99 -6.34
C ALA A 318 -8.67 -30.85 -6.66
N MET A 319 -9.85 -30.25 -6.62
CA MET A 319 -11.11 -30.93 -6.93
C MET A 319 -12.07 -30.00 -7.65
N CYS A 320 -12.73 -30.51 -8.70
CA CYS A 320 -13.86 -29.81 -9.32
C CYS A 320 -15.05 -29.89 -8.36
N VAL A 321 -15.70 -28.75 -8.12
CA VAL A 321 -16.86 -28.66 -7.21
C VAL A 321 -18.00 -27.92 -7.90
N PRO A 322 -19.27 -28.28 -7.63
CA PRO A 322 -20.41 -27.62 -8.28
C PRO A 322 -20.66 -26.20 -7.75
N ARG A 323 -20.26 -25.93 -6.50
CA ARG A 323 -20.40 -24.63 -5.84
C ARG A 323 -19.36 -24.47 -4.73
N ARG A 324 -19.17 -23.24 -4.27
CA ARG A 324 -18.36 -22.96 -3.08
C ARG A 324 -19.02 -23.62 -1.87
N GLN A 325 -18.21 -24.27 -1.04
CA GLN A 325 -18.72 -24.84 0.20
C GLN A 325 -18.80 -23.72 1.25
N PRO A 326 -19.88 -23.67 2.05
CA PRO A 326 -19.95 -22.71 3.14
C PRO A 326 -18.83 -23.00 4.13
N VAL A 327 -18.25 -21.94 4.69
CA VAL A 327 -17.31 -22.08 5.79
C VAL A 327 -18.11 -22.46 7.02
N PRO A 328 -17.84 -23.61 7.66
CA PRO A 328 -18.56 -23.99 8.87
C PRO A 328 -18.28 -22.96 9.97
N PRO A 329 -19.28 -22.62 10.81
CA PRO A 329 -19.14 -21.59 11.83
C PRO A 329 -18.13 -21.96 12.93
N ARG A 330 -17.82 -23.26 13.06
CA ARG A 330 -16.79 -23.79 13.95
C ARG A 330 -15.93 -24.77 13.15
N ARG A 331 -14.62 -24.62 13.25
CA ARG A 331 -13.63 -25.57 12.72
C ARG A 331 -12.76 -26.04 13.87
N LEU A 332 -12.51 -27.34 13.91
CA LEU A 332 -11.43 -27.87 14.72
C LEU A 332 -10.12 -27.55 13.99
N VAL A 333 -9.27 -26.75 14.62
CA VAL A 333 -7.95 -26.40 14.11
C VAL A 333 -6.92 -26.96 15.06
N ARG A 334 -5.91 -27.65 14.51
CA ARG A 334 -4.76 -28.11 15.29
C ARG A 334 -3.62 -27.13 15.05
N TYR A 335 -3.16 -26.50 16.13
CA TYR A 335 -1.97 -25.66 16.09
C TYR A 335 -0.77 -26.48 16.54
N GLN A 336 0.30 -26.43 15.77
CA GLN A 336 1.61 -26.81 16.25
C GLN A 336 2.37 -25.53 16.58
N VAL A 337 2.75 -25.38 17.85
CA VAL A 337 3.51 -24.23 18.30
C VAL A 337 4.92 -24.69 18.61
N SER A 338 5.90 -24.10 17.94
CA SER A 338 7.33 -24.39 18.11
C SER A 338 8.09 -23.10 18.43
N HIS A 339 9.28 -23.24 19.02
CA HIS A 339 10.19 -22.12 19.32
C HIS A 339 9.60 -21.04 20.24
N LEU A 340 8.77 -21.43 21.22
CA LEU A 340 8.30 -20.51 22.25
C LEU A 340 9.45 -20.14 23.19
N THR A 341 9.66 -18.83 23.36
CA THR A 341 10.40 -18.33 24.52
C THR A 341 9.48 -18.36 25.74
N ALA A 342 10.04 -18.42 26.96
CA ALA A 342 9.24 -18.38 28.19
C ALA A 342 8.28 -17.17 28.24
N LEU A 343 8.71 -16.03 27.69
CA LEU A 343 7.92 -14.80 27.57
C LEU A 343 6.71 -14.96 26.61
N ALA A 344 6.90 -15.67 25.50
CA ALA A 344 5.83 -15.94 24.53
C ALA A 344 4.79 -16.93 25.08
N VAL A 345 5.21 -17.91 25.89
CA VAL A 345 4.26 -18.81 26.59
C VAL A 345 3.39 -18.00 27.55
N GLN A 346 4.01 -17.10 28.34
CA GLN A 346 3.29 -16.32 29.34
C GLN A 346 2.23 -15.40 28.73
N SER A 347 2.49 -14.78 27.58
CA SER A 347 1.51 -13.92 26.90
C SER A 347 0.35 -14.67 26.24
N ILE A 348 0.56 -15.94 25.86
CA ILE A 348 -0.48 -16.78 25.27
C ILE A 348 -1.42 -17.33 26.35
N VAL A 349 -0.91 -17.62 27.55
CA VAL A 349 -1.68 -18.21 28.65
C VAL A 349 -2.45 -17.17 29.47
N GLN A 350 -2.06 -15.89 29.42
CA GLN A 350 -2.68 -14.80 30.18
C GLN A 350 -3.73 -13.99 29.39
N ASN A 351 -3.93 -14.28 28.11
CA ASN A 351 -5.10 -13.86 27.33
C ASN A 351 -6.10 -15.02 27.23
#